data_AF-A0A3D3I6E2-F1
#
_entry.id   AF-A0A3D3I6E2-F1
#
_cell.length_a   1.000
_cell.length_b   1.000
_cell.length_c   1.000
_cell.angle_alpha   90.00
_cell.angle_beta   90.00
_cell.angle_gamma   90.00
#
_symmetry.space_group_name_H-M   'P 1'
#
loop_
_entity.id
_entity.type
_entity.pdbx_description
1 polymer ?
#
loop_
_entity_poly.entity_id
_entity_poly.type
_entity_poly.pdbx_seq_one_letter_code
_entity_poly.pdbx_strand_id
1 'polypeptide(L)'
;MSKLSNLINSLGAFTIVIVENEFTYEDKPLAIISKYTFSPESQRNSILEELNKKGYVDLATQISTFTDAFTKIESHDEGLIKSLAPDYMDKYLEKVGKKEILTEELIKSITGALENDKEKDILKSSLLKHGIYASTNDAHYKEILDEIHSIKGCKILLYKHKPTNALWEEFTNDISASIEGTKSNFCLAIIDKSLQGGSGDEEGKALITELIAAHKQDNKIKCICCLYTSKPKEQTPPQKYEDYFVQEFIKGTKNAVEEITKILAQSAYAEVFNSLRVKLVDSTANAMDIVLKNQVNIKYIIDESHKEGIPPYDSIKYWFNLAAQLQFDKQESEDYNLVGGLTSFFTQDYLEDHPELASISKELEVLNNYELFDPFINKKHLPISPGDIWLSNGEYYILIGQLCDLLLRRENKGEPNIRNAKIGELIKAEIIDIQQGIKREKFRVRIENHRKIIYVDNFYDEVEKRIRTLKIDMSIFRVR
;
A
#
# COMPACT_ATOMS: atom_id res chain seq x y z
N MET A 1 -10.60 19.84 -5.08
CA MET A 1 -10.26 18.81 -4.08
C MET A 1 -8.75 18.82 -3.91
N SER A 2 -8.26 18.73 -2.67
CA SER A 2 -6.82 18.67 -2.39
C SER A 2 -6.21 17.34 -2.87
N LYS A 3 -4.88 17.27 -2.96
CA LYS A 3 -4.15 16.03 -3.26
C LYS A 3 -4.45 14.94 -2.23
N LEU A 4 -4.48 15.28 -0.93
CA LEU A 4 -4.81 14.37 0.17
C LEU A 4 -6.23 13.82 0.02
N SER A 5 -7.22 14.67 -0.29
CA SER A 5 -8.62 14.24 -0.47
C SER A 5 -8.77 13.26 -1.62
N ASN A 6 -8.11 13.50 -2.76
CA ASN A 6 -8.13 12.55 -3.87
C ASN A 6 -7.50 11.22 -3.48
N LEU A 7 -6.36 11.24 -2.78
CA LEU A 7 -5.65 10.05 -2.34
C LEU A 7 -6.47 9.23 -1.34
N ILE A 8 -7.05 9.87 -0.32
CA ILE A 8 -7.95 9.22 0.64
C ILE A 8 -9.14 8.56 -0.05
N ASN A 9 -9.76 9.25 -1.02
CA ASN A 9 -10.90 8.71 -1.76
C ASN A 9 -10.54 7.49 -2.62
N SER A 10 -9.43 7.53 -3.37
CA SER A 10 -9.04 6.42 -4.25
C SER A 10 -8.50 5.22 -3.49
N LEU A 11 -7.80 5.44 -2.37
CA LEU A 11 -7.35 4.35 -1.50
C LEU A 11 -8.50 3.78 -0.66
N GLY A 12 -9.56 4.55 -0.45
CA GLY A 12 -10.58 4.22 0.53
C GLY A 12 -10.02 4.28 1.95
N ALA A 13 -9.24 5.32 2.28
CA ALA A 13 -8.63 5.51 3.59
C ALA A 13 -9.51 6.39 4.51
N PHE A 14 -10.79 6.03 4.67
CA PHE A 14 -11.77 6.86 5.37
C PHE A 14 -11.70 6.74 6.91
N THR A 15 -10.93 5.80 7.45
CA THR A 15 -10.65 5.72 8.88
C THR A 15 -9.29 6.36 9.18
N ILE A 16 -9.30 7.38 10.03
CA ILE A 16 -8.09 8.04 10.52
C ILE A 16 -7.98 7.79 12.03
N VAL A 17 -6.81 7.37 12.47
CA VAL A 17 -6.46 7.23 13.89
C VAL A 17 -5.37 8.24 14.20
N ILE A 18 -5.55 9.06 15.23
CA ILE A 18 -4.51 9.95 15.72
C ILE A 18 -4.18 9.56 17.15
N VAL A 19 -2.90 9.33 17.43
CA VAL A 19 -2.42 9.05 18.79
C VAL A 19 -1.44 10.15 19.18
N GLU A 20 -1.82 11.01 20.11
CA GLU A 20 -1.09 12.24 20.41
C GLU A 20 -1.37 12.70 21.85
N ASN A 21 -0.31 12.91 22.63
CA ASN A 21 -0.42 13.20 24.06
C ASN A 21 -0.70 14.68 24.36
N GLU A 22 -0.50 15.55 23.37
CA GLU A 22 -0.76 16.99 23.46
C GLU A 22 -2.27 17.34 23.46
N PHE A 23 -3.15 16.42 23.06
CA PHE A 23 -4.60 16.63 23.17
C PHE A 23 -5.03 16.75 24.63
N THR A 24 -5.71 17.85 24.98
CA THR A 24 -6.25 18.07 26.33
C THR A 24 -7.71 17.64 26.42
N TYR A 25 -8.04 16.86 27.45
CA TYR A 25 -9.42 16.49 27.73
C TYR A 25 -10.31 17.72 27.95
N GLU A 26 -11.56 17.64 27.53
CA GLU A 26 -12.57 18.63 27.91
C GLU A 26 -13.06 18.36 29.33
N ASP A 27 -12.95 19.35 30.20
CA ASP A 27 -13.35 19.28 31.61
C ASP A 27 -14.52 20.22 31.95
N LYS A 28 -15.00 21.01 30.98
CA LYS A 28 -16.12 21.92 31.18
C LYS A 28 -17.44 21.29 30.73
N PRO A 29 -18.43 21.11 31.64
CA PRO A 29 -19.71 20.50 31.29
C PRO A 29 -20.44 21.17 30.11
N LEU A 30 -20.47 22.50 30.08
CA LEU A 30 -21.11 23.27 29.01
C LEU A 30 -20.42 23.06 27.66
N ALA A 31 -19.10 22.95 27.66
CA ALA A 31 -18.32 22.71 26.46
C ALA A 31 -18.54 21.30 25.91
N ILE A 32 -18.61 20.28 26.79
CA ILE A 32 -18.92 18.89 26.42
C ILE A 32 -20.28 18.83 25.75
N ILE A 33 -21.32 19.39 26.39
CA ILE A 33 -22.68 19.41 25.83
C ILE A 33 -22.66 20.12 24.48
N SER A 34 -22.07 21.32 24.41
CA SER A 34 -22.04 22.10 23.18
C SER A 34 -21.37 21.34 22.04
N LYS A 35 -20.17 20.80 22.28
CA LYS A 35 -19.42 20.04 21.27
C LYS A 35 -20.18 18.80 20.85
N TYR A 36 -20.75 18.04 21.80
CA TYR A 36 -21.61 16.90 21.50
C TYR A 36 -22.80 17.26 20.62
N THR A 37 -23.54 18.32 20.96
CA THR A 37 -24.75 18.73 20.23
C THR A 37 -24.45 19.12 18.78
N PHE A 38 -23.31 19.77 18.54
CA PHE A 38 -22.90 20.17 17.20
C PHE A 38 -22.12 19.11 16.42
N SER A 39 -21.75 17.99 17.06
CA SER A 39 -21.15 16.85 16.35
C SER A 39 -22.15 16.20 15.39
N PRO A 40 -21.68 15.60 14.27
CA PRO A 40 -22.49 14.76 13.39
C PRO A 40 -23.27 13.68 14.14
N GLU A 41 -24.45 13.31 13.63
CA GLU A 41 -25.33 12.32 14.27
C GLU A 41 -24.64 10.96 14.49
N SER A 42 -23.85 10.49 13.52
CA SER A 42 -23.07 9.26 13.65
C SER A 42 -22.07 9.28 14.80
N GLN A 43 -21.45 10.45 15.03
CA GLN A 43 -20.49 10.66 16.12
C GLN A 43 -21.22 10.75 17.47
N ARG A 44 -22.37 11.43 17.52
CA ARG A 44 -23.23 11.46 18.72
C ARG A 44 -23.67 10.06 19.15
N ASN A 45 -24.13 9.26 18.20
CA ASN A 45 -24.55 7.87 18.47
C ASN A 45 -23.38 7.02 18.98
N SER A 46 -22.20 7.16 18.37
CA SER A 46 -20.99 6.45 18.83
C SER A 46 -20.63 6.80 20.27
N ILE A 47 -20.71 8.09 20.64
CA ILE A 47 -20.48 8.56 22.01
C ILE A 47 -21.48 7.94 22.98
N LEU A 48 -22.79 7.99 22.67
CA LEU A 48 -23.81 7.42 23.56
C LEU A 48 -23.63 5.91 23.76
N GLU A 49 -23.34 5.18 22.69
CA GLU A 49 -23.07 3.74 22.77
C GLU A 49 -21.86 3.44 23.66
N GLU A 50 -20.80 4.23 23.54
CA GLU A 50 -19.61 4.05 24.36
C GLU A 50 -19.87 4.38 25.83
N LEU A 51 -20.55 5.49 26.12
CA LEU A 51 -20.93 5.86 27.47
C LEU A 51 -21.76 4.76 28.13
N ASN A 52 -22.73 4.19 27.40
CA ASN A 52 -23.53 3.06 27.87
C ASN A 52 -22.65 1.83 28.17
N LYS A 53 -21.73 1.46 27.26
CA LYS A 53 -20.79 0.33 27.46
C LYS A 53 -19.88 0.51 28.66
N LYS A 54 -19.48 1.75 28.97
CA LYS A 54 -18.59 2.10 30.09
C LYS A 54 -19.34 2.35 31.41
N GLY A 55 -20.67 2.17 31.43
CA GLY A 55 -21.49 2.25 32.65
C GLY A 55 -22.06 3.64 32.97
N TYR A 56 -21.94 4.60 32.05
CA TYR A 56 -22.48 5.97 32.19
C TYR A 56 -23.90 6.10 31.59
N VAL A 57 -24.78 5.14 31.89
CA VAL A 57 -26.12 5.02 31.25
C VAL A 57 -27.02 6.22 31.55
N ASP A 58 -27.05 6.67 32.81
CA ASP A 58 -27.85 7.84 33.21
C ASP A 58 -27.37 9.11 32.52
N LEU A 59 -26.05 9.29 32.44
CA LEU A 59 -25.43 10.42 31.76
C LEU A 59 -25.77 10.41 30.26
N ALA A 60 -25.64 9.26 29.60
CA ALA A 60 -25.99 9.10 28.18
C ALA A 60 -27.47 9.45 27.93
N THR A 61 -28.37 9.00 28.82
CA THR A 61 -29.81 9.29 28.72
C THR A 61 -30.10 10.79 28.85
N GLN A 62 -29.45 11.47 29.81
CA GLN A 62 -29.63 12.91 30.00
C GLN A 62 -29.07 13.73 28.83
N ILE A 63 -27.90 13.36 28.30
CA ILE A 63 -27.31 14.00 27.11
C ILE A 63 -28.21 13.81 25.87
N SER A 64 -28.75 12.61 25.67
CA SER A 64 -29.70 12.32 24.58
C SER A 64 -30.97 13.16 24.72
N THR A 65 -31.57 13.19 25.92
CA THR A 65 -32.79 13.95 26.20
C THR A 65 -32.59 15.44 25.93
N PHE A 66 -31.46 16.01 26.36
CA PHE A 66 -31.10 17.40 26.07
C PHE A 66 -31.03 17.65 24.55
N THR A 67 -30.37 16.76 23.81
CA THR A 67 -30.14 16.94 22.37
C THR A 67 -31.44 16.80 21.58
N ASP A 68 -32.32 15.88 21.99
CA ASP A 68 -33.67 15.74 21.42
C ASP A 68 -34.53 16.98 21.67
N ALA A 69 -34.39 17.62 22.83
CA ALA A 69 -35.08 18.87 23.13
C ALA A 69 -34.47 20.04 22.35
N PHE A 70 -33.15 20.11 22.23
CA PHE A 70 -32.44 21.13 21.47
C PHE A 70 -32.83 21.11 19.99
N THR A 71 -32.86 19.93 19.37
CA THR A 71 -33.20 19.77 17.93
C THR A 71 -34.65 20.11 17.60
N LYS A 72 -35.56 20.14 18.60
CA LYS A 72 -36.98 20.51 18.42
C LYS A 72 -37.24 22.02 18.51
N ILE A 73 -36.21 22.85 18.67
CA ILE A 73 -36.39 24.31 18.68
C ILE A 73 -36.74 24.78 17.26
N GLU A 74 -37.95 25.32 17.08
CA GLU A 74 -38.56 25.63 15.77
C GLU A 74 -37.80 26.68 14.92
N SER A 75 -36.80 27.37 15.48
CA SER A 75 -35.96 28.33 14.75
C SER A 75 -34.62 28.55 15.45
N HIS A 76 -33.60 27.79 15.02
CA HIS A 76 -32.22 28.05 15.43
C HIS A 76 -31.67 29.29 14.70
N ASP A 77 -31.04 30.19 15.44
CA ASP A 77 -30.28 31.29 14.83
C ASP A 77 -28.91 30.76 14.37
N GLU A 78 -28.79 30.48 13.07
CA GLU A 78 -27.56 29.97 12.46
C GLU A 78 -26.36 30.92 12.64
N GLY A 79 -26.59 32.24 12.66
CA GLY A 79 -25.54 33.23 12.86
C GLY A 79 -24.98 33.17 14.28
N LEU A 80 -25.87 33.07 15.27
CA LEU A 80 -25.47 32.90 16.67
C LEU A 80 -24.76 31.55 16.88
N ILE A 81 -25.28 30.46 16.32
CA ILE A 81 -24.65 29.14 16.42
C ILE A 81 -23.22 29.15 15.85
N LYS A 82 -23.01 29.72 14.66
CA LYS A 82 -21.68 29.80 14.03
C LYS A 82 -20.68 30.63 14.84
N SER A 83 -21.16 31.58 15.63
CA SER A 83 -20.33 32.44 16.49
C SER A 83 -20.22 31.96 17.94
N LEU A 84 -20.88 30.85 18.28
CA LEU A 84 -20.99 30.37 19.65
C LEU A 84 -19.66 29.75 20.11
N ALA A 85 -19.09 30.32 21.16
CA ALA A 85 -17.99 29.66 21.86
C ALA A 85 -18.51 28.40 22.59
N PRO A 86 -17.74 27.30 22.66
CA PRO A 86 -18.21 26.03 23.23
C PRO A 86 -18.79 26.15 24.64
N ASP A 87 -18.27 27.04 25.47
CA ASP A 87 -18.69 27.18 26.88
C ASP A 87 -19.98 28.00 27.07
N TYR A 88 -20.64 28.44 25.99
CA TYR A 88 -21.70 29.47 26.02
C TYR A 88 -23.09 28.95 25.64
N MET A 89 -23.30 27.62 25.65
CA MET A 89 -24.59 26.99 25.32
C MET A 89 -25.76 27.53 26.16
N ASP A 90 -25.51 27.83 27.44
CA ASP A 90 -26.46 28.45 28.35
C ASP A 90 -26.94 29.84 27.85
N LYS A 91 -26.01 30.68 27.39
CA LYS A 91 -26.31 32.02 26.86
C LYS A 91 -27.03 31.97 25.52
N TYR A 92 -26.71 30.97 24.69
CA TYR A 92 -27.46 30.72 23.45
C TYR A 92 -28.91 30.40 23.78
N LEU A 93 -29.15 29.43 24.67
CA LEU A 93 -30.49 29.01 25.09
C LEU A 93 -31.27 30.14 25.77
N GLU A 94 -30.61 31.01 26.54
CA GLU A 94 -31.22 32.21 27.11
C GLU A 94 -31.69 33.19 26.03
N LYS A 95 -30.88 33.43 24.99
CA LYS A 95 -31.25 34.31 23.87
C LYS A 95 -32.43 33.79 23.05
N VAL A 96 -32.51 32.48 22.84
CA VAL A 96 -33.63 31.86 22.12
C VAL A 96 -34.84 31.56 23.02
N GLY A 97 -34.77 31.94 24.30
CA GLY A 97 -35.87 31.76 25.26
C GLY A 97 -36.18 30.30 25.59
N LYS A 98 -35.17 29.43 25.56
CA LYS A 98 -35.25 27.97 25.79
C LYS A 98 -34.27 27.47 26.85
N LYS A 99 -33.96 28.31 27.84
CA LYS A 99 -33.01 28.00 28.93
C LYS A 99 -33.42 26.77 29.74
N GLU A 100 -34.71 26.49 29.82
CA GLU A 100 -35.30 25.35 30.53
C GLU A 100 -34.86 23.97 30.00
N ILE A 101 -34.37 23.90 28.76
CA ILE A 101 -33.86 22.65 28.17
C ILE A 101 -32.56 22.21 28.83
N LEU A 102 -31.73 23.18 29.27
CA LEU A 102 -30.49 22.92 29.98
C LEU A 102 -30.77 22.79 31.48
N THR A 103 -31.02 21.57 31.94
CA THR A 103 -31.36 21.33 33.34
C THR A 103 -30.13 21.40 34.25
N GLU A 104 -30.31 21.89 35.49
CA GLU A 104 -29.24 21.82 36.51
C GLU A 104 -28.80 20.39 36.79
N GLU A 105 -29.73 19.43 36.67
CA GLU A 105 -29.46 18.01 36.86
C GLU A 105 -28.47 17.49 35.84
N LEU A 106 -28.62 17.81 34.55
CA LEU A 106 -27.66 17.43 33.51
C LEU A 106 -26.26 17.97 33.79
N ILE A 107 -26.17 19.25 34.16
CA ILE A 107 -24.87 19.86 34.49
C ILE A 107 -24.24 19.19 35.71
N LYS A 108 -25.03 18.89 36.75
CA LYS A 108 -24.58 18.15 37.93
C LYS A 108 -24.13 16.74 37.58
N SER A 109 -24.84 16.02 36.71
CA SER A 109 -24.47 14.68 36.27
C SER A 109 -23.15 14.66 35.52
N ILE A 110 -22.93 15.59 34.59
CA ILE A 110 -21.65 15.68 33.87
C ILE A 110 -20.53 16.04 34.85
N THR A 111 -20.75 17.02 35.73
CA THR A 111 -19.75 17.44 36.72
C THR A 111 -19.38 16.27 37.65
N GLY A 112 -20.37 15.56 38.20
CA GLY A 112 -20.15 14.40 39.05
C GLY A 112 -19.46 13.24 38.31
N ALA A 113 -19.81 13.01 37.05
CA ALA A 113 -19.15 12.01 36.23
C ALA A 113 -17.67 12.36 35.97
N LEU A 114 -17.36 13.62 35.66
CA LEU A 114 -15.99 14.12 35.49
C LEU A 114 -15.18 14.06 36.80
N GLU A 115 -15.81 14.31 37.94
CA GLU A 115 -15.18 14.19 39.26
C GLU A 115 -14.83 12.74 39.60
N ASN A 116 -15.75 11.81 39.31
CA ASN A 116 -15.53 10.37 39.50
C ASN A 116 -14.51 9.77 38.53
N ASP A 117 -14.27 10.44 37.39
CA ASP A 117 -13.35 9.99 36.34
C ASP A 117 -11.88 10.40 36.58
N LYS A 118 -11.60 11.25 37.59
CA LYS A 118 -10.29 11.90 37.79
C LYS A 118 -9.08 10.96 37.86
N GLU A 119 -9.25 9.71 38.27
CA GLU A 119 -8.14 8.75 38.41
C GLU A 119 -8.04 7.74 37.26
N LYS A 120 -9.12 7.56 36.47
CA LYS A 120 -9.20 6.50 35.45
C LYS A 120 -9.27 7.03 34.02
N ASP A 121 -9.64 8.30 33.84
CA ASP A 121 -9.81 8.96 32.55
C ASP A 121 -10.68 8.16 31.54
N ILE A 122 -11.64 7.36 32.02
CA ILE A 122 -12.49 6.52 31.18
C ILE A 122 -13.45 7.40 30.37
N LEU A 123 -14.22 8.25 31.07
CA LEU A 123 -15.17 9.18 30.44
C LEU A 123 -14.44 10.14 29.51
N LYS A 124 -13.35 10.74 29.99
CA LYS A 124 -12.58 11.71 29.21
C LYS A 124 -11.94 11.09 27.97
N SER A 125 -11.42 9.86 28.08
CA SER A 125 -10.87 9.14 26.92
C SER A 125 -11.95 8.77 25.90
N SER A 126 -13.14 8.32 26.34
CA SER A 126 -14.27 8.06 25.44
C SER A 126 -14.74 9.32 24.70
N LEU A 127 -14.82 10.46 25.41
CA LEU A 127 -15.15 11.75 24.80
C LEU A 127 -14.08 12.19 23.78
N LEU A 128 -12.80 12.09 24.14
CA LEU A 128 -11.69 12.41 23.26
C LEU A 128 -11.70 11.56 21.99
N LYS A 129 -11.88 10.24 22.12
CA LYS A 129 -11.94 9.27 21.01
C LYS A 129 -12.88 9.71 19.91
N HIS A 130 -13.99 10.29 20.30
CA HIS A 130 -15.01 10.81 19.42
C HIS A 130 -14.99 12.33 19.33
N GLY A 131 -13.81 12.96 19.35
CA GLY A 131 -13.62 14.36 18.95
C GLY A 131 -14.05 15.43 19.94
N ILE A 132 -14.35 15.09 21.21
CA ILE A 132 -14.66 16.08 22.26
C ILE A 132 -13.42 16.31 23.13
N TYR A 133 -12.76 17.45 22.94
CA TYR A 133 -11.53 17.85 23.65
C TYR A 133 -11.47 19.37 23.83
N ALA A 134 -10.83 19.89 24.89
CA ALA A 134 -10.88 21.32 25.27
C ALA A 134 -10.30 22.26 24.21
N SER A 135 -9.04 22.04 23.86
CA SER A 135 -8.31 22.74 22.82
C SER A 135 -7.28 21.79 22.22
N THR A 136 -7.02 21.90 20.92
CA THR A 136 -5.67 21.62 20.44
C THR A 136 -4.84 22.84 20.84
N ASN A 137 -3.93 22.70 21.81
CA ASN A 137 -2.84 23.67 21.96
C ASN A 137 -1.91 23.65 20.72
N ASP A 138 -2.15 22.70 19.82
CA ASP A 138 -1.34 22.40 18.67
C ASP A 138 -1.96 23.01 17.40
N ALA A 139 -1.53 24.22 17.06
CA ALA A 139 -1.70 24.77 15.70
C ALA A 139 -1.24 23.77 14.61
N HIS A 140 -0.36 22.85 15.00
CA HIS A 140 0.27 21.79 14.22
C HIS A 140 -0.69 20.74 13.66
N TYR A 141 -1.87 20.50 14.26
CA TYR A 141 -2.87 19.55 13.72
C TYR A 141 -4.07 20.21 13.07
N LYS A 142 -4.22 21.53 13.22
CA LYS A 142 -5.41 22.24 12.73
C LYS A 142 -5.59 22.05 11.23
N GLU A 143 -4.53 22.24 10.45
CA GLU A 143 -4.56 22.07 8.99
C GLU A 143 -4.89 20.63 8.58
N ILE A 144 -4.35 19.64 9.29
CA ILE A 144 -4.60 18.21 9.06
C ILE A 144 -6.08 17.89 9.32
N LEU A 145 -6.60 18.31 10.47
CA LEU A 145 -8.00 18.05 10.87
C LEU A 145 -8.99 18.81 9.97
N ASP A 146 -8.71 20.07 9.62
CA ASP A 146 -9.56 20.87 8.73
C ASP A 146 -9.66 20.21 7.34
N GLU A 147 -8.54 19.72 6.80
CA GLU A 147 -8.51 19.01 5.52
C GLU A 147 -9.27 17.68 5.60
N ILE A 148 -9.05 16.86 6.64
CA ILE A 148 -9.73 15.57 6.81
C ILE A 148 -11.24 15.75 7.01
N HIS A 149 -11.67 16.72 7.83
CA HIS A 149 -13.09 17.01 8.04
C HIS A 149 -13.80 17.50 6.77
N SER A 150 -13.06 18.06 5.80
CA SER A 150 -13.61 18.43 4.50
C SER A 150 -14.00 17.21 3.64
N ILE A 151 -13.45 16.03 3.96
CA ILE A 151 -13.68 14.78 3.24
C ILE A 151 -14.91 14.09 3.81
N LYS A 152 -15.93 13.91 2.95
CA LYS A 152 -17.17 13.24 3.35
C LYS A 152 -16.92 11.76 3.65
N GLY A 153 -17.50 11.28 4.75
CA GLY A 153 -17.45 9.85 5.13
C GLY A 153 -16.23 9.46 5.96
N CYS A 154 -15.27 10.38 6.17
CA CYS A 154 -14.15 10.14 7.06
C CYS A 154 -14.60 10.04 8.53
N LYS A 155 -14.01 9.09 9.26
CA LYS A 155 -14.14 8.95 10.71
C LYS A 155 -12.76 9.07 11.35
N ILE A 156 -12.65 9.94 12.34
CA ILE A 156 -11.42 10.17 13.10
C ILE A 156 -11.59 9.54 14.49
N LEU A 157 -10.60 8.74 14.90
CA LEU A 157 -10.46 8.23 16.26
C LEU A 157 -9.24 8.88 16.91
N LEU A 158 -9.42 9.52 18.06
CA LEU A 158 -8.34 10.21 18.77
C LEU A 158 -7.97 9.49 20.08
N TYR A 159 -6.69 9.18 20.25
CA TYR A 159 -6.19 8.58 21.49
C TYR A 159 -5.06 9.44 22.04
N LYS A 160 -5.00 9.58 23.37
CA LYS A 160 -3.96 10.38 24.02
C LYS A 160 -2.66 9.60 24.24
N HIS A 161 -2.77 8.29 24.45
CA HIS A 161 -1.66 7.43 24.87
C HIS A 161 -1.61 6.15 24.04
N LYS A 162 -0.44 5.51 24.04
CA LYS A 162 -0.32 4.13 23.54
C LYS A 162 -1.27 3.24 24.36
N PRO A 163 -2.11 2.39 23.71
CA PRO A 163 -2.95 1.44 24.44
C PRO A 163 -2.08 0.51 25.30
N THR A 164 -2.51 0.26 26.52
CA THR A 164 -1.89 -0.76 27.37
C THR A 164 -2.24 -2.16 26.85
N ASN A 165 -1.50 -3.19 27.26
CA ASN A 165 -1.80 -4.57 26.88
C ASN A 165 -3.24 -4.99 27.20
N ALA A 166 -3.82 -4.47 28.29
CA ALA A 166 -5.20 -4.76 28.69
C ALA A 166 -6.25 -4.09 27.78
N LEU A 167 -5.89 -2.99 27.12
CA LEU A 167 -6.76 -2.21 26.24
C LEU A 167 -6.46 -2.42 24.75
N TRP A 168 -5.49 -3.28 24.42
CA TRP A 168 -5.08 -3.54 23.04
C TRP A 168 -6.21 -4.11 22.18
N GLU A 169 -6.95 -5.07 22.73
CA GLU A 169 -8.10 -5.69 22.04
C GLU A 169 -9.21 -4.67 21.80
N GLU A 170 -9.51 -3.81 22.78
CA GLU A 170 -10.49 -2.73 22.62
C GLU A 170 -10.05 -1.74 21.53
N PHE A 171 -8.79 -1.30 21.57
CA PHE A 171 -8.22 -0.38 20.60
C PHE A 171 -8.27 -0.93 19.16
N THR A 172 -7.87 -2.19 18.96
CA THR A 172 -7.88 -2.83 17.63
C THR A 172 -9.31 -3.11 17.13
N ASN A 173 -10.24 -3.42 18.03
CA ASN A 173 -11.66 -3.57 17.70
C ASN A 173 -12.29 -2.22 17.30
N ASP A 174 -11.95 -1.13 17.98
CA ASP A 174 -12.41 0.21 17.61
C ASP A 174 -11.98 0.58 16.18
N ILE A 175 -10.70 0.32 15.84
CA ILE A 175 -10.16 0.53 14.49
C ILE A 175 -10.91 -0.33 13.48
N SER A 176 -11.06 -1.63 13.75
CA SER A 176 -11.72 -2.58 12.84
C SER A 176 -13.19 -2.21 12.60
N ALA A 177 -13.92 -1.83 13.66
CA ALA A 177 -15.30 -1.37 13.55
C ALA A 177 -15.42 -0.05 12.76
N SER A 178 -14.43 0.85 12.89
CA SER A 178 -14.37 2.06 12.08
C SER A 178 -14.11 1.75 10.60
N ILE A 179 -13.17 0.86 10.30
CA ILE A 179 -12.87 0.40 8.94
C ILE A 179 -14.12 -0.19 8.30
N GLU A 180 -14.84 -1.08 8.99
CA GLU A 180 -16.08 -1.68 8.50
C GLU A 180 -17.18 -0.63 8.28
N GLY A 181 -17.41 0.23 9.28
CA GLY A 181 -18.46 1.26 9.22
C GLY A 181 -18.24 2.32 8.14
N THR A 182 -16.98 2.62 7.81
CA THR A 182 -16.60 3.56 6.75
C THR A 182 -16.33 2.87 5.40
N LYS A 183 -16.36 1.53 5.36
CA LYS A 183 -15.92 0.72 4.20
C LYS A 183 -14.52 1.10 3.73
N SER A 184 -13.63 1.36 4.68
CA SER A 184 -12.24 1.69 4.37
C SER A 184 -11.48 0.45 3.94
N ASN A 185 -10.55 0.61 2.98
CA ASN A 185 -9.54 -0.42 2.70
C ASN A 185 -8.31 -0.25 3.60
N PHE A 186 -8.03 0.99 4.03
CA PHE A 186 -6.89 1.35 4.88
C PHE A 186 -7.31 2.27 6.01
N CYS A 187 -6.59 2.18 7.12
CA CYS A 187 -6.60 3.14 8.20
C CYS A 187 -5.34 4.01 8.10
N LEU A 188 -5.48 5.33 8.09
CA LEU A 188 -4.35 6.26 8.24
C LEU A 188 -4.11 6.51 9.73
N ALA A 189 -2.96 6.10 10.25
CA ALA A 189 -2.55 6.33 11.63
C ALA A 189 -1.51 7.45 11.70
N ILE A 190 -1.82 8.56 12.38
CA ILE A 190 -0.89 9.66 12.65
C ILE A 190 -0.50 9.56 14.13
N ILE A 191 0.74 9.19 14.40
CA ILE A 191 1.17 8.81 15.74
C ILE A 191 2.32 9.72 16.16
N ASP A 192 2.17 10.40 17.28
CA ASP A 192 3.29 11.14 17.86
C ASP A 192 4.40 10.17 18.28
N LYS A 193 5.64 10.55 18.01
CA LYS A 193 6.79 9.71 18.33
C LYS A 193 6.95 9.49 19.85
N SER A 194 6.62 10.49 20.66
CA SER A 194 6.93 10.60 22.09
C SER A 194 5.67 10.70 22.96
N LEU A 195 4.85 9.64 22.92
CA LEU A 195 3.55 9.55 23.61
C LEU A 195 3.58 9.64 25.15
N GLN A 196 4.73 9.43 25.81
CA GLN A 196 4.87 9.50 27.26
C GLN A 196 5.72 10.67 27.79
N GLY A 197 6.06 11.65 26.94
CA GLY A 197 6.64 12.92 27.39
C GLY A 197 8.11 12.87 27.82
N GLY A 198 8.82 11.76 27.63
CA GLY A 198 10.26 11.66 27.83
C GLY A 198 11.07 12.06 26.59
N SER A 199 12.22 12.71 26.79
CA SER A 199 13.19 12.98 25.74
C SER A 199 13.91 11.70 25.32
N GLY A 200 13.31 10.94 24.42
CA GLY A 200 13.88 9.67 23.91
C GLY A 200 12.89 8.52 23.77
N ASP A 201 11.66 8.68 24.24
CA ASP A 201 10.65 7.64 24.17
C ASP A 201 10.20 7.45 22.71
N GLU A 202 10.53 6.30 22.12
CA GLU A 202 10.10 5.85 20.78
C GLU A 202 8.80 5.01 20.88
N GLU A 203 7.91 5.33 21.81
CA GLU A 203 6.66 4.56 22.02
C GLU A 203 5.73 4.59 20.83
N GLY A 204 5.69 5.71 20.10
CA GLY A 204 4.95 5.79 18.84
C GLY A 204 5.45 4.77 17.82
N LYS A 205 6.78 4.58 17.72
CA LYS A 205 7.37 3.54 16.85
C LYS A 205 7.02 2.13 17.30
N ALA A 206 7.02 1.88 18.60
CA ALA A 206 6.61 0.59 19.16
C ALA A 206 5.15 0.28 18.81
N LEU A 207 4.24 1.26 18.97
CA LEU A 207 2.84 1.13 18.57
C LEU A 207 2.70 0.83 17.08
N ILE A 208 3.45 1.52 16.22
CA ILE A 208 3.43 1.25 14.78
C ILE A 208 3.90 -0.18 14.47
N THR A 209 4.95 -0.65 15.14
CA THR A 209 5.46 -2.01 14.96
C THR A 209 4.40 -3.05 15.31
N GLU A 210 3.66 -2.84 16.40
CA GLU A 210 2.55 -3.69 16.83
C GLU A 210 1.37 -3.64 15.84
N LEU A 211 1.02 -2.46 15.32
CA LEU A 211 0.00 -2.29 14.28
C LEU A 211 0.37 -3.00 12.97
N ILE A 212 1.62 -2.88 12.52
CA ILE A 212 2.12 -3.58 11.32
C ILE A 212 2.15 -5.09 11.54
N ALA A 213 2.54 -5.54 12.73
CA ALA A 213 2.51 -6.96 13.07
C ALA A 213 1.09 -7.53 13.05
N ALA A 214 0.11 -6.79 13.60
CA ALA A 214 -1.30 -7.15 13.53
C ALA A 214 -1.82 -7.19 12.08
N HIS A 215 -1.45 -6.19 11.26
CA HIS A 215 -1.81 -6.14 9.85
C HIS A 215 -1.34 -7.36 9.05
N LYS A 216 -0.15 -7.90 9.36
CA LYS A 216 0.37 -9.12 8.70
C LYS A 216 -0.41 -10.38 9.05
N GLN A 217 -1.11 -10.41 10.18
CA GLN A 217 -1.84 -11.58 10.68
C GLN A 217 -3.35 -11.48 10.42
N ASP A 218 -3.90 -10.27 10.33
CA ASP A 218 -5.32 -10.00 10.13
C ASP A 218 -5.53 -8.97 9.00
N ASN A 219 -6.14 -9.43 7.91
CA ASN A 219 -6.48 -8.59 6.75
C ASN A 219 -7.52 -7.50 7.07
N LYS A 220 -8.17 -7.54 8.24
CA LYS A 220 -9.15 -6.53 8.68
C LYS A 220 -8.52 -5.21 9.11
N ILE A 221 -7.27 -5.23 9.55
CA ILE A 221 -6.56 -4.04 10.01
C ILE A 221 -5.43 -3.76 9.02
N LYS A 222 -5.63 -2.81 8.12
CA LYS A 222 -4.58 -2.33 7.21
C LYS A 222 -4.21 -0.90 7.57
N CYS A 223 -3.15 -0.72 8.35
CA CYS A 223 -2.75 0.61 8.82
C CYS A 223 -1.58 1.16 8.01
N ILE A 224 -1.72 2.42 7.59
CA ILE A 224 -0.66 3.26 7.05
C ILE A 224 -0.27 4.23 8.15
N CYS A 225 0.92 4.05 8.71
CA CYS A 225 1.34 4.84 9.86
C CYS A 225 2.33 5.95 9.46
N CYS A 226 2.13 7.12 10.03
CA CYS A 226 3.01 8.27 9.93
C CYS A 226 3.44 8.65 11.34
N LEU A 227 4.75 8.85 11.55
CA LEU A 227 5.29 9.36 12.81
C LEU A 227 5.36 10.88 12.77
N TYR A 228 4.54 11.53 13.58
CA TYR A 228 4.61 12.97 13.73
C TYR A 228 5.60 13.32 14.84
N THR A 229 6.60 14.15 14.54
CA THR A 229 7.66 14.44 15.51
C THR A 229 8.26 15.83 15.34
N SER A 230 8.71 16.44 16.43
CA SER A 230 9.43 17.72 16.39
C SER A 230 10.90 17.59 15.97
N LYS A 231 11.47 16.38 16.00
CA LYS A 231 12.87 16.10 15.66
C LYS A 231 12.97 14.81 14.82
N PRO A 232 12.65 14.86 13.52
CA PRO A 232 12.80 13.70 12.66
C PRO A 232 14.27 13.33 12.58
N LYS A 233 14.57 12.04 12.49
CA LYS A 233 15.88 11.58 12.03
C LYS A 233 16.01 11.89 10.52
N GLU A 234 17.24 12.01 10.00
CA GLU A 234 17.45 12.08 8.55
C GLU A 234 16.69 10.94 7.88
N GLN A 235 15.81 11.28 6.93
CA GLN A 235 14.99 10.30 6.22
C GLN A 235 15.90 9.48 5.30
N THR A 236 16.25 8.28 5.73
CA THR A 236 16.74 7.26 4.80
C THR A 236 15.58 6.78 3.94
N PRO A 237 15.75 6.66 2.62
CA PRO A 237 14.72 6.09 1.75
C PRO A 237 14.25 4.72 2.27
N PRO A 238 12.94 4.42 2.24
CA PRO A 238 12.42 3.15 2.72
C PRO A 238 12.97 1.99 1.88
N GLN A 239 13.52 0.96 2.54
CA GLN A 239 14.18 -0.17 1.86
C GLN A 239 13.43 -1.49 2.01
N LYS A 240 12.70 -1.66 3.11
CA LYS A 240 11.88 -2.84 3.40
C LYS A 240 10.42 -2.45 3.49
N TYR A 241 9.54 -3.44 3.29
CA TYR A 241 8.09 -3.24 3.28
C TYR A 241 7.62 -2.40 4.48
N GLU A 242 8.10 -2.71 5.68
CA GLU A 242 7.69 -2.05 6.91
C GLU A 242 8.08 -0.56 6.92
N ASP A 243 9.23 -0.19 6.36
CA ASP A 243 9.75 1.18 6.38
C ASP A 243 8.79 2.15 5.66
N TYR A 244 8.07 1.68 4.63
CA TYR A 244 7.09 2.46 3.90
C TYR A 244 5.88 2.88 4.76
N PHE A 245 5.67 2.23 5.91
CA PHE A 245 4.59 2.50 6.87
C PHE A 245 5.12 3.11 8.18
N VAL A 246 6.40 3.46 8.29
CA VAL A 246 7.00 4.06 9.51
C VAL A 246 7.82 5.31 9.17
N GLN A 247 7.19 6.26 8.48
CA GLN A 247 7.87 7.46 8.01
C GLN A 247 7.67 8.65 8.97
N GLU A 248 8.75 9.37 9.27
CA GLU A 248 8.77 10.52 10.20
C GLU A 248 8.55 11.84 9.45
N PHE A 249 7.65 12.71 9.93
CA PHE A 249 7.46 14.07 9.41
C PHE A 249 7.36 15.12 10.54
N ILE A 250 7.70 16.37 10.21
CA ILE A 250 7.97 17.44 11.20
C ILE A 250 6.70 18.12 11.70
N LYS A 251 6.55 18.22 13.04
CA LYS A 251 5.58 19.08 13.72
C LYS A 251 5.72 20.54 13.28
N GLY A 252 4.66 21.12 12.71
CA GLY A 252 4.55 22.58 12.52
C GLY A 252 5.22 23.10 11.25
N THR A 253 5.53 22.19 10.32
CA THR A 253 5.82 22.56 8.94
C THR A 253 4.56 23.12 8.27
N LYS A 254 4.73 24.11 7.38
CA LYS A 254 3.63 24.70 6.61
C LYS A 254 2.95 23.73 5.63
N ASN A 255 3.48 22.51 5.48
CA ASN A 255 3.08 21.54 4.48
C ASN A 255 2.82 20.14 5.09
N ALA A 256 2.38 20.03 6.34
CA ALA A 256 2.12 18.74 6.99
C ALA A 256 1.14 17.84 6.20
N VAL A 257 0.14 18.44 5.54
CA VAL A 257 -0.79 17.75 4.64
C VAL A 257 -0.08 17.15 3.43
N GLU A 258 0.92 17.83 2.87
CA GLU A 258 1.70 17.33 1.73
C GLU A 258 2.59 16.15 2.14
N GLU A 259 3.23 16.22 3.32
CA GLU A 259 4.02 15.11 3.87
C GLU A 259 3.16 13.86 4.10
N ILE A 260 1.98 14.01 4.72
CA ILE A 260 1.02 12.90 4.88
C ILE A 260 0.62 12.34 3.51
N THR A 261 0.37 13.20 2.53
CA THR A 261 0.02 12.77 1.17
C THR A 261 1.15 11.95 0.55
N LYS A 262 2.41 12.39 0.69
CA LYS A 262 3.59 11.69 0.19
C LYS A 262 3.76 10.33 0.86
N ILE A 263 3.69 10.27 2.19
CA ILE A 263 3.80 9.01 2.94
C ILE A 263 2.71 8.04 2.50
N LEU A 264 1.45 8.50 2.41
CA LEU A 264 0.32 7.68 2.00
C LEU A 264 0.49 7.12 0.58
N ALA A 265 1.03 7.91 -0.36
CA ALA A 265 1.33 7.45 -1.71
C ALA A 265 2.48 6.43 -1.76
N GLN A 266 3.53 6.61 -0.97
CA GLN A 266 4.63 5.66 -0.87
C GLN A 266 4.20 4.34 -0.18
N SER A 267 3.33 4.39 0.83
CA SER A 267 2.75 3.19 1.42
C SER A 267 1.84 2.46 0.42
N ALA A 268 1.07 3.20 -0.39
CA ALA A 268 0.30 2.62 -1.48
C ALA A 268 1.18 1.86 -2.48
N TYR A 269 2.35 2.41 -2.83
CA TYR A 269 3.36 1.72 -3.63
C TYR A 269 3.77 0.38 -3.03
N ALA A 270 4.14 0.35 -1.75
CA ALA A 270 4.52 -0.90 -1.08
C ALA A 270 3.38 -1.93 -1.04
N GLU A 271 2.14 -1.47 -0.82
CA GLU A 271 0.97 -2.33 -0.71
C GLU A 271 0.55 -2.96 -2.04
N VAL A 272 0.79 -2.31 -3.19
CA VAL A 272 0.60 -2.95 -4.51
C VAL A 272 1.44 -4.23 -4.59
N PHE A 273 2.73 -4.14 -4.30
CA PHE A 273 3.63 -5.29 -4.39
C PHE A 273 3.35 -6.34 -3.31
N ASN A 274 2.92 -5.92 -2.11
CA ASN A 274 2.48 -6.85 -1.08
C ASN A 274 1.19 -7.59 -1.48
N SER A 275 0.21 -6.90 -2.07
CA SER A 275 -1.01 -7.52 -2.61
C SER A 275 -0.68 -8.56 -3.68
N LEU A 276 0.20 -8.22 -4.63
CA LEU A 276 0.68 -9.16 -5.65
C LEU A 276 1.37 -10.38 -5.03
N ARG A 277 2.23 -10.17 -4.02
CA ARG A 277 2.94 -11.24 -3.31
C ARG A 277 1.97 -12.18 -2.60
N VAL A 278 1.00 -11.66 -1.84
CA VAL A 278 0.00 -12.46 -1.11
C VAL A 278 -0.80 -13.32 -2.09
N LYS A 279 -1.34 -12.70 -3.16
CA LYS A 279 -2.10 -13.41 -4.19
C LYS A 279 -1.28 -14.51 -4.86
N LEU A 280 -0.02 -14.24 -5.18
CA LEU A 280 0.87 -15.22 -5.80
C LEU A 280 1.13 -16.42 -4.87
N VAL A 281 1.40 -16.17 -3.59
CA VAL A 281 1.62 -17.22 -2.58
C VAL A 281 0.36 -18.08 -2.42
N ASP A 282 -0.79 -17.45 -2.22
CA ASP A 282 -2.07 -18.15 -2.01
C ASP A 282 -2.49 -18.94 -3.26
N SER A 283 -2.32 -18.35 -4.44
CA SER A 283 -2.63 -19.01 -5.72
C SER A 283 -1.74 -20.23 -5.96
N THR A 284 -0.46 -20.15 -5.57
CA THR A 284 0.48 -21.28 -5.65
C THR A 284 0.10 -22.39 -4.67
N ALA A 285 -0.30 -22.03 -3.44
CA ALA A 285 -0.79 -22.99 -2.44
C ALA A 285 -2.07 -23.68 -2.91
N ASN A 286 -3.04 -22.92 -3.44
CA ASN A 286 -4.28 -23.45 -3.99
C ASN A 286 -4.03 -24.35 -5.21
N ALA A 287 -3.10 -23.98 -6.09
CA ALA A 287 -2.71 -24.82 -7.22
C ALA A 287 -2.13 -26.17 -6.75
N MET A 288 -1.31 -26.17 -5.70
CA MET A 288 -0.77 -27.40 -5.10
C MET A 288 -1.90 -28.31 -4.59
N ASP A 289 -2.87 -27.77 -3.88
CA ASP A 289 -4.04 -28.51 -3.41
C ASP A 289 -4.85 -29.12 -4.56
N ILE A 290 -4.99 -28.39 -5.67
CA ILE A 290 -5.67 -28.89 -6.86
C ILE A 290 -4.89 -30.05 -7.47
N VAL A 291 -3.57 -29.94 -7.66
CA VAL A 291 -2.73 -31.02 -8.19
C VAL A 291 -2.87 -32.28 -7.34
N LEU A 292 -2.72 -32.15 -6.01
CA LEU A 292 -2.72 -33.28 -5.09
C LEU A 292 -4.04 -34.05 -5.08
N LYS A 293 -5.17 -33.37 -5.27
CA LYS A 293 -6.51 -33.97 -5.35
C LYS A 293 -6.82 -34.62 -6.71
N ASN A 294 -6.05 -34.32 -7.76
CA ASN A 294 -6.37 -34.69 -9.15
C ASN A 294 -5.30 -35.59 -9.82
N GLN A 295 -4.69 -36.50 -9.06
CA GLN A 295 -3.59 -37.35 -9.53
C GLN A 295 -3.89 -38.12 -10.83
N VAL A 296 -5.13 -38.59 -11.01
CA VAL A 296 -5.55 -39.31 -12.23
C VAL A 296 -5.47 -38.40 -13.47
N ASN A 297 -5.88 -37.14 -13.35
CA ASN A 297 -5.83 -36.17 -14.45
C ASN A 297 -4.37 -35.76 -14.75
N ILE A 298 -3.53 -35.62 -13.73
CA ILE A 298 -2.10 -35.35 -13.91
C ILE A 298 -1.40 -36.50 -14.63
N LYS A 299 -1.71 -37.75 -14.24
CA LYS A 299 -1.21 -38.92 -14.96
C LYS A 299 -1.61 -38.90 -16.43
N TYR A 300 -2.89 -38.59 -16.72
CA TYR A 300 -3.36 -38.46 -18.10
C TYR A 300 -2.59 -37.38 -18.89
N ILE A 301 -2.38 -36.20 -18.30
CA ILE A 301 -1.60 -35.12 -18.92
C ILE A 301 -0.17 -35.58 -19.25
N ILE A 302 0.49 -36.30 -18.33
CA ILE A 302 1.83 -36.84 -18.54
C ILE A 302 1.84 -37.87 -19.66
N ASP A 303 0.86 -38.78 -19.67
CA ASP A 303 0.75 -39.85 -20.66
C ASP A 303 0.53 -39.25 -22.08
N GLU A 304 -0.26 -38.20 -22.23
CA GLU A 304 -0.42 -37.48 -23.51
C GLU A 304 0.84 -36.68 -23.89
N SER A 305 1.45 -35.98 -22.93
CA SER A 305 2.68 -35.20 -23.17
C SER A 305 3.82 -36.08 -23.68
N HIS A 306 3.91 -37.31 -23.17
CA HIS A 306 4.91 -38.26 -23.64
C HIS A 306 4.70 -38.65 -25.12
N LYS A 307 3.45 -38.74 -25.58
CA LYS A 307 3.14 -38.99 -27.00
C LYS A 307 3.56 -37.80 -27.88
N GLU A 308 3.51 -36.59 -27.34
CA GLU A 308 3.92 -35.36 -28.02
C GLU A 308 5.43 -35.08 -27.91
N GLY A 309 6.18 -35.93 -27.20
CA GLY A 309 7.63 -35.76 -27.01
C GLY A 309 8.01 -34.69 -25.98
N ILE A 310 7.05 -34.23 -25.17
CA ILE A 310 7.27 -33.24 -24.11
C ILE A 310 7.72 -33.96 -22.83
N PRO A 311 8.82 -33.52 -22.17
CA PRO A 311 9.25 -34.11 -20.91
C PRO A 311 8.17 -34.00 -19.82
N PRO A 312 7.90 -35.06 -19.03
CA PRO A 312 6.87 -35.05 -17.99
C PRO A 312 6.98 -33.90 -17.00
N TYR A 313 8.22 -33.52 -16.63
CA TYR A 313 8.45 -32.40 -15.72
C TYR A 313 7.98 -31.07 -16.31
N ASP A 314 8.20 -30.83 -17.60
CA ASP A 314 7.79 -29.59 -18.26
C ASP A 314 6.27 -29.49 -18.35
N SER A 315 5.58 -30.60 -18.59
CA SER A 315 4.12 -30.66 -18.57
C SER A 315 3.54 -30.41 -17.18
N ILE A 316 4.13 -31.02 -16.14
CA ILE A 316 3.72 -30.79 -14.74
C ILE A 316 3.94 -29.31 -14.37
N LYS A 317 5.12 -28.77 -14.69
CA LYS A 317 5.47 -27.37 -14.42
C LYS A 317 4.54 -26.41 -15.13
N TYR A 318 4.27 -26.64 -16.42
CA TYR A 318 3.34 -25.83 -17.20
C TYR A 318 1.93 -25.84 -16.62
N TRP A 319 1.40 -27.03 -16.34
CA TRP A 319 0.05 -27.15 -15.79
C TRP A 319 -0.07 -26.55 -14.39
N PHE A 320 0.96 -26.74 -13.55
CA PHE A 320 1.02 -26.12 -12.23
C PHE A 320 1.00 -24.59 -12.32
N ASN A 321 1.82 -24.01 -13.20
CA ASN A 321 1.84 -22.57 -13.44
C ASN A 321 0.50 -22.06 -13.98
N LEU A 322 -0.15 -22.82 -14.89
CA LEU A 322 -1.47 -22.47 -15.41
C LEU A 322 -2.55 -22.51 -14.32
N ALA A 323 -2.50 -23.50 -13.43
CA ALA A 323 -3.41 -23.60 -12.30
C ALA A 323 -3.19 -22.44 -11.31
N ALA A 324 -1.94 -22.09 -11.03
CA ALA A 324 -1.60 -20.93 -10.20
C ALA A 324 -2.07 -19.62 -10.85
N GLN A 325 -1.83 -19.43 -12.15
CA GLN A 325 -2.29 -18.26 -12.89
C GLN A 325 -3.82 -18.13 -12.87
N LEU A 326 -4.55 -19.23 -13.08
CA LEU A 326 -6.01 -19.22 -13.02
C LEU A 326 -6.54 -18.80 -11.64
N GLN A 327 -5.89 -19.23 -10.56
CA GLN A 327 -6.27 -18.80 -9.20
C GLN A 327 -5.91 -17.33 -8.96
N PHE A 328 -4.74 -16.91 -9.47
CA PHE A 328 -4.30 -15.52 -9.39
C PHE A 328 -5.26 -14.58 -10.10
N ASP A 329 -5.63 -14.88 -11.35
CA ASP A 329 -6.55 -14.06 -12.15
C ASP A 329 -7.93 -13.92 -11.49
N LYS A 330 -8.41 -14.99 -10.84
CA LYS A 330 -9.67 -14.94 -10.08
C LYS A 330 -9.57 -13.96 -8.90
N GLN A 331 -8.53 -14.07 -8.09
CA GLN A 331 -8.30 -13.17 -6.95
C GLN A 331 -8.04 -11.73 -7.42
N GLU A 332 -7.33 -11.55 -8.53
CA GLU A 332 -7.08 -10.23 -9.10
C GLU A 332 -8.37 -9.58 -9.59
N SER A 333 -9.29 -10.34 -10.19
CA SER A 333 -10.58 -9.82 -10.66
C SER A 333 -11.47 -9.27 -9.53
N GLU A 334 -11.39 -9.84 -8.33
CA GLU A 334 -12.12 -9.38 -7.14
C GLU A 334 -11.56 -8.04 -6.61
N ASP A 335 -10.26 -7.84 -6.74
CA ASP A 335 -9.52 -6.70 -6.18
C ASP A 335 -9.08 -5.66 -7.22
N TYR A 336 -9.51 -5.80 -8.48
CA TYR A 336 -8.98 -5.01 -9.60
C TYR A 336 -9.09 -3.50 -9.37
N ASN A 337 -10.23 -3.05 -8.82
CA ASN A 337 -10.46 -1.64 -8.52
C ASN A 337 -9.52 -1.10 -7.43
N LEU A 338 -9.20 -1.92 -6.43
CA LEU A 338 -8.29 -1.56 -5.34
C LEU A 338 -6.86 -1.40 -5.88
N VAL A 339 -6.38 -2.38 -6.65
CA VAL A 339 -5.04 -2.35 -7.27
C VAL A 339 -4.95 -1.21 -8.29
N GLY A 340 -5.99 -1.00 -9.11
CA GLY A 340 -6.08 0.14 -10.02
C GLY A 340 -6.04 1.49 -9.30
N GLY A 341 -6.71 1.59 -8.15
CA GLY A 341 -6.65 2.78 -7.27
C GLY A 341 -5.25 3.02 -6.72
N LEU A 342 -4.61 1.99 -6.15
CA LEU A 342 -3.25 2.08 -5.59
C LEU A 342 -2.20 2.49 -6.64
N THR A 343 -2.28 1.92 -7.85
CA THR A 343 -1.33 2.21 -8.94
C THR A 343 -1.51 3.58 -9.56
N SER A 344 -2.68 4.21 -9.41
CA SER A 344 -2.93 5.58 -9.92
C SER A 344 -2.01 6.65 -9.29
N PHE A 345 -1.34 6.30 -8.18
CA PHE A 345 -0.40 7.16 -7.46
C PHE A 345 1.06 6.96 -7.83
N PHE A 346 1.35 6.12 -8.83
CA PHE A 346 2.70 5.88 -9.33
C PHE A 346 3.14 7.02 -10.27
N THR A 347 3.12 8.24 -9.75
CA THR A 347 3.49 9.46 -10.48
C THR A 347 4.80 10.02 -9.92
N GLN A 348 5.55 10.74 -10.75
CA GLN A 348 6.80 11.42 -10.35
C GLN A 348 6.60 12.38 -9.17
N ASP A 349 5.39 12.92 -8.98
CA ASP A 349 5.03 13.77 -7.84
C ASP A 349 5.14 13.09 -6.46
N TYR A 350 5.10 11.75 -6.39
CA TYR A 350 5.06 10.99 -5.14
C TYR A 350 6.20 9.98 -5.01
N LEU A 351 6.68 9.45 -6.13
CA LEU A 351 7.86 8.59 -6.20
C LEU A 351 9.07 9.51 -6.40
N GLU A 352 9.69 9.92 -5.29
CA GLU A 352 10.91 10.74 -5.36
C GLU A 352 12.04 9.99 -6.06
N ASP A 353 12.76 10.69 -6.93
CA ASP A 353 14.08 10.27 -7.39
C ASP A 353 15.02 10.32 -6.17
N HIS A 354 15.16 9.20 -5.46
CA HIS A 354 16.14 9.07 -4.38
C HIS A 354 17.54 9.02 -4.99
N PRO A 355 18.34 10.10 -4.95
CA PRO A 355 19.61 10.17 -5.67
C PRO A 355 20.65 9.18 -5.10
N GLU A 356 20.42 8.73 -3.87
CA GLU A 356 21.25 7.76 -3.15
C GLU A 356 20.93 6.30 -3.50
N LEU A 357 19.76 6.03 -4.08
CA LEU A 357 19.45 4.71 -4.63
C LEU A 357 20.10 4.63 -6.02
N ALA A 358 20.88 3.58 -6.27
CA ALA A 358 21.46 3.34 -7.59
C ALA A 358 20.35 3.38 -8.65
N SER A 359 20.61 4.04 -9.78
CA SER A 359 19.60 4.26 -10.83
C SER A 359 18.93 2.97 -11.33
N ILE A 360 19.60 1.82 -11.19
CA ILE A 360 19.08 0.46 -11.36
C ILE A 360 19.85 -0.45 -10.38
N SER A 361 19.15 -1.28 -9.57
CA SER A 361 19.82 -2.27 -8.72
C SER A 361 20.34 -3.46 -9.52
N LYS A 362 21.34 -4.17 -8.99
CA LYS A 362 21.90 -5.37 -9.65
C LYS A 362 20.84 -6.45 -9.90
N GLU A 363 19.86 -6.57 -9.00
CA GLU A 363 18.74 -7.51 -9.12
C GLU A 363 17.84 -7.15 -10.30
N LEU A 364 17.53 -5.85 -10.48
CA LEU A 364 16.76 -5.38 -11.64
C LEU A 364 17.54 -5.52 -12.94
N GLU A 365 18.87 -5.36 -12.91
CA GLU A 365 19.71 -5.64 -14.08
C GLU A 365 19.66 -7.13 -14.48
N VAL A 366 19.71 -8.04 -13.51
CA VAL A 366 19.57 -9.49 -13.76
C VAL A 366 18.16 -9.81 -14.28
N LEU A 367 17.12 -9.21 -13.72
CA LEU A 367 15.75 -9.40 -14.19
C LEU A 367 15.57 -8.90 -15.62
N ASN A 368 16.10 -7.72 -15.95
CA ASN A 368 16.10 -7.17 -17.30
C ASN A 368 16.83 -8.11 -18.28
N ASN A 369 17.96 -8.69 -17.86
CA ASN A 369 18.65 -9.68 -18.67
C ASN A 369 17.81 -10.95 -18.86
N TYR A 370 17.18 -11.46 -17.80
CA TYR A 370 16.29 -12.63 -17.89
C TYR A 370 15.08 -12.40 -18.82
N GLU A 371 14.50 -11.20 -18.84
CA GLU A 371 13.43 -10.80 -19.77
C GLU A 371 13.90 -10.86 -21.23
N LEU A 372 15.15 -10.44 -21.49
CA LEU A 372 15.71 -10.35 -22.84
C LEU A 372 16.30 -11.68 -23.33
N PHE A 373 16.86 -12.48 -22.42
CA PHE A 373 17.57 -13.70 -22.71
C PHE A 373 17.51 -14.65 -21.51
N ASP A 374 17.10 -15.90 -21.73
CA ASP A 374 17.17 -16.95 -20.69
C ASP A 374 18.58 -17.56 -20.67
N PRO A 375 19.44 -17.21 -19.68
CA PRO A 375 20.80 -17.75 -19.61
C PRO A 375 20.82 -19.26 -19.37
N PHE A 376 19.69 -19.84 -18.96
CA PHE A 376 19.60 -21.24 -18.60
C PHE A 376 19.20 -22.16 -19.76
N ILE A 377 19.09 -21.67 -21.00
CA ILE A 377 18.73 -22.50 -22.18
C ILE A 377 19.64 -23.76 -22.26
N ASN A 378 20.95 -23.57 -22.15
CA ASN A 378 21.94 -24.66 -22.14
C ASN A 378 21.70 -25.68 -21.00
N LYS A 379 21.31 -25.19 -19.82
CA LYS A 379 21.13 -26.00 -18.60
C LYS A 379 19.78 -26.73 -18.57
N LYS A 380 18.75 -26.11 -19.16
CA LYS A 380 17.38 -26.63 -19.22
C LYS A 380 17.17 -27.59 -20.39
N HIS A 381 18.14 -27.71 -21.30
CA HIS A 381 18.02 -28.51 -22.52
C HIS A 381 16.74 -28.18 -23.31
N LEU A 382 16.37 -26.89 -23.35
CA LEU A 382 15.15 -26.45 -24.03
C LEU A 382 15.23 -26.76 -25.54
N PRO A 383 14.09 -26.95 -26.21
CA PRO A 383 14.04 -26.96 -27.66
C PRO A 383 14.73 -25.71 -28.19
N ILE A 384 15.73 -25.93 -29.05
CA ILE A 384 16.45 -24.84 -29.72
C ILE A 384 15.40 -23.97 -30.43
N SER A 385 15.56 -22.66 -30.42
CA SER A 385 14.70 -21.67 -31.10
C SER A 385 15.55 -20.54 -31.73
N PRO A 386 15.18 -19.97 -32.89
CA PRO A 386 15.88 -18.80 -33.42
C PRO A 386 15.85 -17.65 -32.41
N GLY A 387 17.01 -17.03 -32.17
CA GLY A 387 17.22 -16.02 -31.13
C GLY A 387 17.94 -16.54 -29.89
N ASP A 388 17.98 -17.86 -29.68
CA ASP A 388 18.69 -18.43 -28.53
C ASP A 388 20.19 -18.14 -28.59
N ILE A 389 20.75 -17.68 -27.47
CA ILE A 389 22.18 -17.45 -27.28
C ILE A 389 22.76 -18.62 -26.48
N TRP A 390 23.83 -19.21 -26.99
CA TRP A 390 24.49 -20.39 -26.46
C TRP A 390 25.91 -20.04 -26.04
N LEU A 391 26.30 -20.44 -24.84
CA LEU A 391 27.69 -20.44 -24.43
C LEU A 391 28.33 -21.79 -24.79
N SER A 392 29.37 -21.78 -25.63
CA SER A 392 30.13 -22.98 -25.97
C SER A 392 31.62 -22.65 -26.03
N ASN A 393 32.45 -23.41 -25.30
CA ASN A 393 33.90 -23.21 -25.24
C ASN A 393 34.33 -21.77 -24.86
N GLY A 394 33.58 -21.10 -23.99
CA GLY A 394 33.85 -19.72 -23.56
C GLY A 394 33.43 -18.64 -24.57
N GLU A 395 32.74 -19.01 -25.63
CA GLU A 395 32.31 -18.11 -26.71
C GLU A 395 30.78 -18.15 -26.86
N TYR A 396 30.19 -17.01 -27.19
CA TYR A 396 28.75 -16.87 -27.37
C TYR A 396 28.35 -17.07 -28.84
N TYR A 397 27.27 -17.81 -29.06
CA TYR A 397 26.70 -18.08 -30.38
C TYR A 397 25.21 -17.84 -30.38
N ILE A 398 24.65 -17.36 -31.48
CA ILE A 398 23.22 -17.09 -31.61
C ILE A 398 22.65 -17.92 -32.72
N LEU A 399 21.56 -18.63 -32.45
CA LEU A 399 20.83 -19.35 -33.48
C LEU A 399 19.99 -18.37 -34.30
N ILE A 400 20.17 -18.36 -35.62
CA ILE A 400 19.43 -17.45 -36.50
C ILE A 400 18.48 -18.19 -37.45
N GLY A 401 18.66 -19.50 -37.62
CA GLY A 401 17.75 -20.32 -38.42
C GLY A 401 17.81 -21.79 -38.02
N GLN A 402 16.68 -22.48 -38.20
CA GLN A 402 16.53 -23.91 -37.91
C GLN A 402 16.29 -24.72 -39.17
N LEU A 403 16.42 -26.04 -39.05
CA LEU A 403 16.15 -27.00 -40.12
C LEU A 403 14.85 -26.71 -40.90
N CYS A 404 13.74 -26.44 -40.20
CA CYS A 404 12.45 -26.14 -40.84
C CYS A 404 12.52 -24.88 -41.73
N ASP A 405 13.17 -23.82 -41.25
CA ASP A 405 13.39 -22.58 -42.00
C ASP A 405 14.37 -22.75 -43.16
N LEU A 406 15.40 -23.57 -42.97
CA LEU A 406 16.44 -23.84 -43.96
C LEU A 406 15.94 -24.76 -45.08
N LEU A 407 15.01 -25.67 -44.78
CA LEU A 407 14.35 -26.56 -45.74
C LEU A 407 13.42 -25.77 -46.67
N LEU A 408 12.59 -24.86 -46.13
CA LEU A 408 11.72 -23.97 -46.92
C LEU A 408 12.53 -23.05 -47.85
N ARG A 409 13.74 -22.63 -47.46
CA ARG A 409 14.63 -21.81 -48.31
C ARG A 409 15.25 -22.58 -49.48
N ARG A 410 15.25 -23.91 -49.46
CA ARG A 410 15.81 -24.75 -50.54
C ARG A 410 14.79 -25.17 -51.59
N GLU A 411 13.48 -25.04 -51.34
CA GLU A 411 12.44 -25.45 -52.30
C GLU A 411 12.48 -24.67 -53.63
N ASN A 412 13.07 -23.48 -53.66
CA ASN A 412 13.24 -22.71 -54.91
C ASN A 412 14.30 -23.25 -55.88
N LYS A 413 15.00 -24.36 -55.56
CA LYS A 413 16.07 -24.90 -56.43
C LYS A 413 16.02 -26.42 -56.67
N GLY A 414 14.91 -27.11 -56.35
CA GLY A 414 14.66 -28.48 -56.83
C GLY A 414 15.69 -29.56 -56.43
N GLU A 415 16.54 -29.32 -55.43
CA GLU A 415 17.53 -30.32 -54.98
C GLU A 415 16.99 -31.17 -53.83
N PRO A 416 17.10 -32.52 -53.88
CA PRO A 416 16.61 -33.41 -52.84
C PRO A 416 17.44 -33.29 -51.55
N ASN A 417 16.76 -33.53 -50.42
CA ASN A 417 17.33 -33.50 -49.07
C ASN A 417 18.61 -34.35 -48.96
N ILE A 418 19.73 -33.69 -48.61
CA ILE A 418 21.04 -34.33 -48.49
C ILE A 418 21.21 -34.84 -47.03
N ARG A 419 21.61 -36.10 -46.84
CA ARG A 419 22.11 -36.59 -45.55
C ARG A 419 23.28 -35.70 -45.11
N ASN A 420 23.21 -35.11 -43.90
CA ASN A 420 24.04 -34.01 -43.35
C ASN A 420 23.57 -32.57 -43.67
N ALA A 421 22.28 -32.35 -43.90
CA ALA A 421 21.72 -31.00 -43.93
C ALA A 421 22.02 -30.24 -42.63
N LYS A 422 22.42 -28.96 -42.75
CA LYS A 422 22.70 -28.09 -41.60
C LYS A 422 21.46 -28.01 -40.71
N ILE A 423 21.60 -28.43 -39.45
CA ILE A 423 20.51 -28.55 -38.48
C ILE A 423 20.05 -27.18 -37.95
N GLY A 424 20.96 -26.20 -38.00
CA GLY A 424 20.71 -24.80 -37.72
C GLY A 424 21.90 -23.94 -38.13
N GLU A 425 21.71 -22.62 -38.12
CA GLU A 425 22.75 -21.63 -38.40
C GLU A 425 23.06 -20.84 -37.13
N LEU A 426 24.30 -20.97 -36.65
CA LEU A 426 24.80 -20.24 -35.49
C LEU A 426 25.76 -19.13 -35.95
N ILE A 427 25.57 -17.93 -35.42
CA ILE A 427 26.52 -16.82 -35.57
C ILE A 427 27.27 -16.63 -34.26
N LYS A 428 28.60 -16.56 -34.34
CA LYS A 428 29.42 -16.13 -33.22
C LYS A 428 29.09 -14.68 -32.87
N ALA A 429 28.80 -14.42 -31.60
CA ALA A 429 28.61 -13.08 -31.06
C ALA A 429 29.87 -12.64 -30.30
N GLU A 430 30.15 -11.34 -30.36
CA GLU A 430 31.30 -10.72 -29.69
C GLU A 430 30.83 -10.04 -28.40
N ILE A 431 31.53 -10.29 -27.30
CA ILE A 431 31.33 -9.54 -26.05
C ILE A 431 32.19 -8.29 -26.10
N ILE A 432 31.57 -7.13 -25.91
CA ILE A 432 32.25 -5.84 -25.83
C ILE A 432 31.90 -5.13 -24.53
N ASP A 433 32.81 -4.28 -24.04
CA ASP A 433 32.52 -3.43 -22.89
C ASP A 433 31.43 -2.40 -23.22
N ILE A 434 30.69 -2.02 -22.17
CA ILE A 434 29.59 -1.07 -22.27
C ILE A 434 30.16 0.26 -22.81
N GLN A 435 29.65 0.69 -23.97
CA GLN A 435 30.07 1.93 -24.61
C GLN A 435 29.63 3.14 -23.78
N GLN A 436 30.59 3.89 -23.24
CA GLN A 436 30.33 5.09 -22.44
C GLN A 436 29.78 6.23 -23.33
N GLY A 437 28.83 7.02 -22.79
CA GLY A 437 28.27 8.20 -23.47
C GLY A 437 27.17 7.92 -24.49
N ILE A 438 26.75 6.67 -24.67
CA ILE A 438 25.62 6.33 -25.54
C ILE A 438 24.40 5.99 -24.67
N LYS A 439 23.22 6.53 -25.03
CA LYS A 439 21.95 6.16 -24.41
C LYS A 439 21.79 4.64 -24.51
N ARG A 440 21.67 3.98 -23.36
CA ARG A 440 21.46 2.52 -23.26
C ARG A 440 20.04 2.22 -23.70
N GLU A 441 19.88 1.27 -24.60
CA GLU A 441 18.58 0.80 -25.06
C GLU A 441 18.58 -0.73 -24.94
N LYS A 442 17.41 -1.36 -24.71
CA LYS A 442 17.33 -2.83 -24.59
C LYS A 442 17.95 -3.55 -25.81
N PHE A 443 17.82 -2.95 -27.00
CA PHE A 443 18.31 -3.50 -28.25
C PHE A 443 18.58 -2.37 -29.23
N ARG A 444 19.72 -2.42 -29.95
CA ARG A 444 20.09 -1.42 -30.96
C ARG A 444 20.55 -2.09 -32.24
N VAL A 445 20.00 -1.63 -33.36
CA VAL A 445 20.48 -2.01 -34.69
C VAL A 445 21.23 -0.84 -35.28
N ARG A 446 22.46 -1.06 -35.72
CA ARG A 446 23.25 -0.07 -36.45
C ARG A 446 23.67 -0.63 -37.80
N ILE A 447 23.79 0.28 -38.77
CA ILE A 447 24.42 -0.02 -40.05
C ILE A 447 25.81 0.57 -40.00
N GLU A 448 26.82 -0.28 -39.86
CA GLU A 448 28.22 0.12 -39.80
C GLU A 448 28.93 -0.46 -41.02
N ASN A 449 29.55 0.38 -41.86
CA ASN A 449 30.24 -0.08 -43.08
C ASN A 449 29.39 -0.98 -43.99
N HIS A 450 28.11 -0.64 -44.20
CA HIS A 450 27.12 -1.44 -44.93
C HIS A 450 26.79 -2.81 -44.31
N ARG A 451 27.13 -3.02 -43.04
CA ARG A 451 26.83 -4.24 -42.27
C ARG A 451 25.77 -3.93 -41.23
N LYS A 452 24.75 -4.78 -41.15
CA LYS A 452 23.75 -4.71 -40.08
C LYS A 452 24.35 -5.35 -38.84
N ILE A 453 24.62 -4.54 -37.82
CA ILE A 453 25.13 -4.99 -36.53
C ILE A 453 24.03 -4.80 -35.49
N ILE A 454 23.82 -5.82 -34.68
CA ILE A 454 22.88 -5.81 -33.57
C ILE A 454 23.70 -5.72 -32.28
N TYR A 455 23.27 -4.86 -31.38
CA TYR A 455 23.79 -4.71 -30.03
C TYR A 455 22.69 -5.03 -29.03
N VAL A 456 22.93 -6.01 -28.16
CA VAL A 456 22.11 -6.29 -26.99
C VAL A 456 22.84 -5.71 -25.78
N ASP A 457 22.35 -4.59 -25.27
CA ASP A 457 22.93 -3.97 -24.08
C ASP A 457 22.43 -4.68 -22.82
N ASN A 458 23.20 -4.52 -21.72
CA ASN A 458 22.91 -5.13 -20.43
C ASN A 458 22.90 -6.68 -20.42
N PHE A 459 23.65 -7.30 -21.32
CA PHE A 459 23.82 -8.76 -21.37
C PHE A 459 24.70 -9.23 -20.21
N TYR A 460 24.24 -10.23 -19.44
CA TYR A 460 25.06 -10.82 -18.39
C TYR A 460 26.02 -11.88 -18.96
N ASP A 461 27.30 -11.54 -18.95
CA ASP A 461 28.37 -12.47 -19.32
C ASP A 461 28.56 -13.51 -18.20
N GLU A 462 28.16 -14.76 -18.45
CA GLU A 462 28.33 -15.89 -17.53
C GLU A 462 29.79 -16.28 -17.31
N VAL A 463 30.68 -15.99 -18.26
CA VAL A 463 32.11 -16.31 -18.16
C VAL A 463 32.79 -15.36 -17.18
N GLU A 464 32.57 -14.06 -17.36
CA GLU A 464 33.18 -13.03 -16.51
C GLU A 464 32.30 -12.54 -15.35
N LYS A 465 31.06 -13.02 -15.25
CA LYS A 465 30.07 -12.69 -14.19
C LYS A 465 29.80 -11.20 -14.04
N ARG A 466 29.69 -10.48 -15.16
CA ARG A 466 29.42 -9.03 -15.21
C ARG A 466 28.58 -8.63 -16.42
N ILE A 467 28.00 -7.44 -16.36
CA ILE A 467 27.15 -6.90 -17.42
C ILE A 467 28.00 -6.27 -18.52
N ARG A 468 27.72 -6.64 -19.77
CA ARG A 468 28.43 -6.22 -20.98
C ARG A 468 27.45 -6.04 -22.14
N THR A 469 27.95 -5.70 -23.33
CA THR A 469 27.13 -5.62 -24.54
C THR A 469 27.47 -6.79 -25.45
N LEU A 470 26.44 -7.49 -25.94
CA LEU A 470 26.59 -8.53 -26.94
C LEU A 470 26.45 -7.91 -28.34
N LYS A 471 27.50 -8.03 -29.16
CA LYS A 471 27.56 -7.52 -30.52
C LYS A 471 27.43 -8.67 -31.51
N ILE A 472 26.53 -8.52 -32.47
CA ILE A 472 26.16 -9.56 -33.43
C ILE A 472 26.25 -8.96 -34.82
N ASP A 473 27.21 -9.42 -35.63
CA ASP A 473 27.34 -8.98 -37.02
C ASP A 473 26.46 -9.85 -37.93
N MET A 474 25.32 -9.29 -38.35
CA MET A 474 24.37 -9.97 -39.24
C MET A 474 24.84 -9.95 -40.71
N SER A 475 25.93 -9.27 -41.06
CA SER A 475 26.41 -9.19 -42.44
C SER A 475 27.08 -10.46 -42.98
N ILE A 476 27.29 -11.45 -42.10
CA ILE A 476 27.64 -12.81 -42.50
C ILE A 476 26.50 -13.44 -43.35
N PHE A 477 25.28 -12.90 -43.29
CA PHE A 477 24.16 -13.19 -44.21
C PHE A 477 24.25 -12.41 -45.52
N ARG A 478 25.21 -12.74 -46.38
CA ARG A 478 24.98 -12.56 -47.82
C ARG A 478 24.19 -13.76 -48.31
N VAL A 479 22.90 -13.55 -48.57
CA VAL A 479 22.11 -14.41 -49.47
C VAL A 479 22.92 -14.53 -50.76
N ARG A 480 23.39 -15.74 -51.06
CA ARG A 480 23.94 -16.07 -52.38
C ARG A 480 22.84 -16.61 -53.28
#